data_AF-A0AAW8DTH2-F1
#
_entry.id   AF-A0AAW8DTH2-F1
#
_cell.length_a   1.000
_cell.length_b   1.000
_cell.length_c   1.000
_cell.angle_alpha   90.00
_cell.angle_beta   90.00
_cell.angle_gamma   90.00
#
_symmetry.space_group_name_H-M   'P 1'
#
loop_
_entity.id
_entity.type
_entity.pdbx_description
1 polymer ?
#
loop_
_entity_poly.entity_id
_entity_poly.type
_entity_poly.pdbx_seq_one_letter_code
_entity_poly.pdbx_strand_id
1 'polypeptide(L)'
;MRIAQALILAAAFGLIQPAIAQKPVYKCIDAGKTTYSNEPCINAVEIDATPTRGMDKWTGTTRKGKEVNNQEHREAMSDALRPLLGMNREQYATAVRRQPLALKDRAECTHLDGVLDVGRLQKNRTAEEEVKLYKARKRFNDLQC
;
A
#
# COMPACT_ATOMS: atom_id res chain seq x y z
N MET A 1 8.60 -42.21 -41.74
CA MET A 1 8.76 -40.94 -42.49
C MET A 1 7.67 -39.97 -42.00
N ARG A 2 8.08 -38.79 -41.50
CA ARG A 2 7.28 -37.55 -41.24
C ARG A 2 6.32 -37.58 -40.03
N ILE A 3 6.73 -37.12 -38.83
CA ILE A 3 6.88 -35.73 -38.30
C ILE A 3 5.53 -35.04 -38.04
N ALA A 4 5.27 -34.72 -36.76
CA ALA A 4 4.69 -33.47 -36.22
C ALA A 4 4.04 -33.76 -34.84
N GLN A 5 4.77 -33.77 -33.72
CA GLN A 5 4.94 -32.60 -32.84
C GLN A 5 3.71 -31.67 -32.81
N ALA A 6 2.86 -31.82 -31.79
CA ALA A 6 1.86 -30.83 -31.40
C ALA A 6 2.10 -30.44 -29.93
N LEU A 7 2.98 -29.46 -29.78
CA LEU A 7 2.99 -28.36 -28.82
C LEU A 7 2.31 -28.56 -27.45
N ILE A 8 3.15 -28.80 -26.45
CA ILE A 8 2.91 -28.50 -25.04
C ILE A 8 2.78 -26.97 -24.89
N LEU A 9 1.55 -26.45 -24.89
CA LEU A 9 1.23 -25.10 -24.43
C LEU A 9 0.91 -25.18 -22.93
N ALA A 10 1.94 -25.41 -22.13
CA ALA A 10 1.86 -25.19 -20.69
C ALA A 10 1.80 -23.67 -20.47
N ALA A 11 0.58 -23.17 -20.29
CA ALA A 11 0.32 -21.80 -19.91
C ALA A 11 1.11 -21.45 -18.65
N ALA A 12 2.20 -20.70 -18.82
CA ALA A 12 2.81 -19.96 -17.73
C ALA A 12 1.85 -18.83 -17.33
N PHE A 13 0.81 -19.20 -16.56
CA PHE A 13 0.07 -18.26 -15.73
C PHE A 13 1.03 -17.79 -14.64
N GLY A 14 1.90 -16.84 -15.01
CA GLY A 14 2.70 -16.09 -14.06
C GLY A 14 1.74 -15.50 -13.04
N LEU A 15 1.81 -15.99 -11.80
CA LEU A 15 1.17 -15.35 -10.67
C LEU A 15 1.77 -13.96 -10.54
N ILE A 16 1.14 -12.98 -11.19
CA ILE A 16 1.27 -11.57 -10.91
C ILE A 16 0.69 -11.41 -9.51
N GLN A 17 1.49 -11.72 -8.50
CA GLN A 17 1.16 -11.38 -7.13
C GLN A 17 1.08 -9.85 -7.10
N PRO A 18 -0.08 -9.25 -6.78
CA PRO A 18 -0.14 -7.82 -6.54
C PRO A 18 0.87 -7.53 -5.43
N ALA A 19 1.77 -6.58 -5.67
CA ALA A 19 2.60 -6.04 -4.59
C ALA A 19 1.63 -5.40 -3.59
N ILE A 20 1.36 -6.12 -2.50
CA ILE A 20 0.54 -5.62 -1.41
C ILE A 20 1.36 -4.52 -0.77
N ALA A 21 1.03 -3.28 -1.12
CA ALA A 21 1.50 -2.12 -0.38
C ALA A 21 1.17 -2.34 1.10
N GLN A 22 2.11 -2.02 1.97
CA GLN A 22 1.94 -2.22 3.40
C GLN A 22 0.77 -1.38 3.88
N LYS A 23 -0.33 -2.04 4.25
CA LYS A 23 -1.46 -1.38 4.89
C LYS A 23 -0.95 -0.66 6.15
N PRO A 24 -1.54 0.48 6.52
CA PRO A 24 -1.18 1.14 7.77
C PRO A 24 -1.34 0.16 8.93
N VAL A 25 -0.30 0.08 9.77
CA VAL A 25 -0.31 -0.76 10.96
C VAL A 25 -0.86 0.06 12.11
N TYR A 26 -1.91 -0.45 12.74
CA TYR A 26 -2.55 0.16 13.88
C TYR A 26 -2.13 -0.55 15.16
N LYS A 27 -1.83 0.25 16.19
CA LYS A 27 -1.70 -0.21 17.57
C LYS A 27 -3.03 -0.04 18.29
N CYS A 28 -3.58 -1.15 18.74
CA CYS A 28 -4.82 -1.25 19.50
C CYS A 28 -4.51 -1.63 20.95
N ILE A 29 -5.20 -1.02 21.91
CA ILE A 29 -5.09 -1.37 23.33
C ILE A 29 -6.45 -1.91 23.78
N ASP A 30 -6.56 -3.23 23.86
CA ASP A 30 -7.79 -3.91 24.26
C ASP A 30 -7.57 -4.66 25.58
N ALA A 31 -8.37 -4.36 26.60
CA ALA A 31 -8.30 -5.00 27.93
C ALA A 31 -6.88 -5.03 28.54
N GLY A 32 -6.09 -3.98 28.33
CA GLY A 32 -4.71 -3.87 28.81
C GLY A 32 -3.66 -4.61 27.95
N LYS A 33 -4.04 -5.24 26.84
CA LYS A 33 -3.12 -5.88 25.89
C LYS A 33 -2.95 -4.99 24.66
N THR A 34 -1.69 -4.83 24.22
CA THR A 34 -1.36 -4.14 22.98
C THR A 34 -1.34 -5.14 21.83
N THR A 35 -2.14 -4.89 20.79
CA THR A 35 -2.16 -5.69 19.56
C THR A 35 -1.85 -4.80 18.37
N TYR A 36 -1.04 -5.31 17.44
CA TYR A 36 -0.70 -4.65 16.19
C TYR A 36 -1.47 -5.34 15.06
N SER A 37 -2.24 -4.58 14.29
CA SER A 37 -3.04 -5.12 13.20
C SER A 37 -3.11 -4.15 12.03
N ASN A 38 -3.30 -4.67 10.82
CA ASN A 38 -3.60 -3.88 9.63
C ASN A 38 -5.09 -3.49 9.55
N GLU A 39 -5.90 -4.00 10.48
CA GLU A 39 -7.30 -3.63 10.65
C GLU A 39 -7.42 -2.47 11.64
N PRO A 40 -8.12 -1.38 11.29
CA PRO A 40 -8.27 -0.25 12.19
C PRO A 40 -9.15 -0.67 13.36
N CYS A 41 -8.79 -0.23 14.56
CA CYS A 41 -9.61 -0.33 15.77
C CYS A 41 -10.03 1.05 16.25
N ILE A 42 -10.97 1.09 17.21
CA ILE A 42 -11.32 2.34 17.88
C ILE A 42 -10.10 2.82 18.68
N ASN A 43 -9.80 4.11 18.59
CA ASN A 43 -8.67 4.76 19.28
C ASN A 43 -7.29 4.23 18.87
N ALA A 44 -7.21 3.62 17.68
CA ALA A 44 -5.98 3.17 17.06
C ALA A 44 -4.96 4.31 16.89
N VAL A 45 -3.73 4.03 17.30
CA VAL A 45 -2.56 4.82 16.94
C VAL A 45 -1.94 4.19 15.69
N GLU A 46 -1.87 4.97 14.61
CA GLU A 46 -1.21 4.55 13.37
C GLU A 46 0.32 4.58 13.56
N ILE A 47 0.99 3.52 13.13
CA ILE A 47 2.45 3.37 13.25
C ILE A 47 3.06 3.35 11.86
N ASP A 48 4.18 4.04 11.71
CA ASP A 48 5.03 3.90 10.54
C ASP A 48 5.77 2.55 10.60
N ALA A 49 5.37 1.65 9.70
CA ALA A 49 5.94 0.32 9.57
C ALA A 49 6.93 0.22 8.39
N THR A 50 7.38 1.35 7.83
CA THR A 50 8.30 1.37 6.69
C THR A 50 9.58 0.60 7.02
N PRO A 51 9.90 -0.50 6.28
CA PRO A 51 11.11 -1.25 6.52
C PRO A 51 12.36 -0.40 6.24
N THR A 52 13.36 -0.51 7.11
CA THR A 52 14.64 0.17 6.89
C THR A 52 15.37 -0.45 5.69
N ARG A 53 15.91 0.40 4.81
CA ARG A 53 16.74 -0.02 3.65
C ARG A 53 18.22 -0.04 4.05
N GLY A 54 19.02 -0.94 3.45
CA GLY A 54 20.49 -0.77 3.41
C GLY A 54 21.36 -1.87 4.01
N MET A 55 20.82 -3.03 4.41
CA MET A 55 21.65 -4.17 4.88
C MET A 55 22.01 -5.18 3.77
N ASP A 56 21.64 -4.91 2.52
CA ASP A 56 21.75 -5.84 1.38
C ASP A 56 23.16 -5.90 0.74
N LYS A 57 24.09 -5.03 1.15
CA LYS A 57 25.41 -4.86 0.48
C LYS A 57 26.64 -5.31 1.29
N TRP A 58 26.47 -5.97 2.43
CA TRP A 58 27.59 -6.25 3.34
C TRP A 58 28.56 -7.36 2.89
N THR A 59 28.16 -8.24 1.96
CA THR A 59 28.95 -9.42 1.55
C THR A 59 29.40 -9.40 0.08
N GLY A 60 29.45 -8.22 -0.56
CA GLY A 60 29.84 -8.08 -1.97
C GLY A 60 28.83 -8.61 -2.99
N THR A 61 27.80 -9.34 -2.55
CA THR A 61 26.66 -9.78 -3.37
C THR A 61 25.41 -9.05 -2.90
N THR A 62 24.79 -8.26 -3.79
CA THR A 62 23.52 -7.59 -3.51
C THR A 62 22.39 -8.62 -3.53
N ARG A 63 21.82 -8.95 -2.38
CA ARG A 63 20.61 -9.80 -2.28
C ARG A 63 19.43 -8.95 -1.83
N LYS A 64 18.78 -8.31 -2.80
CA LYS A 64 17.53 -7.56 -2.56
C LYS A 64 16.34 -8.51 -2.60
N GLY A 65 15.41 -8.32 -1.66
CA GLY A 65 14.12 -8.99 -1.72
C GLY A 65 13.28 -8.47 -2.89
N LYS A 66 12.35 -9.29 -3.38
CA LYS A 66 11.41 -8.93 -4.46
C LYS A 66 10.69 -7.61 -4.19
N GLU A 67 10.30 -7.36 -2.94
CA GLU A 67 9.59 -6.14 -2.56
C GLU A 67 10.47 -4.89 -2.70
N VAL A 68 11.70 -4.95 -2.22
CA VAL A 68 12.68 -3.86 -2.38
C VAL A 68 12.94 -3.57 -3.86
N ASN A 69 13.08 -4.63 -4.67
CA ASN A 69 13.28 -4.49 -6.11
C ASN A 69 12.07 -3.84 -6.82
N ASN A 70 10.85 -4.25 -6.48
CA ASN A 70 9.63 -3.66 -7.01
C ASN A 70 9.51 -2.18 -6.64
N GLN A 71 9.83 -1.84 -5.40
CA GLN A 71 9.82 -0.46 -4.91
C GLN A 71 10.83 0.40 -5.68
N GLU A 72 12.08 -0.05 -5.83
CA GLU A 72 13.11 0.67 -6.59
C GLU A 72 12.69 0.89 -8.04
N HIS A 73 12.07 -0.11 -8.67
CA HIS A 73 11.57 0.03 -10.02
C HIS A 73 10.45 1.09 -10.13
N ARG A 74 9.54 1.14 -9.15
CA ARG A 74 8.48 2.16 -9.09
C ARG A 74 9.04 3.56 -8.85
N GLU A 75 10.03 3.70 -7.96
CA GLU A 75 10.72 4.96 -7.71
C GLU A 75 11.42 5.48 -8.98
N ALA A 76 12.15 4.60 -9.69
CA ALA A 76 12.82 4.94 -10.94
C ALA A 76 11.82 5.38 -12.03
N MET A 77 10.70 4.67 -12.16
CA MET A 77 9.64 5.05 -13.09
C MET A 77 9.01 6.40 -12.73
N SER A 78 8.77 6.64 -11.44
CA SER A 78 8.25 7.93 -10.98
C SER A 78 9.20 9.08 -11.32
N ASP A 79 10.50 8.92 -11.11
CA ASP A 79 11.49 9.95 -11.39
C ASP A 79 11.58 10.24 -12.91
N ALA A 80 11.52 9.19 -13.74
CA ALA A 80 11.53 9.31 -15.19
C ALA A 80 10.28 10.04 -15.73
N LEU A 81 9.10 9.77 -15.17
CA LEU A 81 7.84 10.36 -15.60
C LEU A 81 7.54 11.71 -14.93
N ARG A 82 8.28 12.09 -13.88
CA ARG A 82 8.07 13.33 -13.12
C ARG A 82 7.96 14.59 -14.00
N PRO A 83 8.81 14.82 -15.02
CA PRO A 83 8.71 16.02 -15.86
C PRO A 83 7.42 16.10 -16.68
N LEU A 84 6.80 14.95 -16.98
CA LEU A 84 5.58 14.86 -17.77
C LEU A 84 4.32 14.92 -16.90
N LEU A 85 4.34 14.23 -15.76
CA LEU A 85 3.17 14.10 -14.89
C LEU A 85 3.10 15.17 -13.79
N GLY A 86 4.23 15.82 -13.46
CA GLY A 86 4.34 16.73 -12.33
C GLY A 86 4.16 16.09 -10.95
N MET A 87 3.99 14.76 -10.89
CA MET A 87 3.76 14.01 -9.65
C MET A 87 5.07 13.69 -8.94
N ASN A 88 5.05 13.77 -7.60
CA ASN A 88 6.12 13.21 -6.77
C ASN A 88 5.97 11.67 -6.63
N ARG A 89 6.95 11.03 -5.98
CA ARG A 89 6.98 9.55 -5.83
C ARG A 89 5.77 8.99 -5.08
N GLU A 90 5.29 9.67 -4.05
CA GLU A 90 4.14 9.24 -3.23
C GLU A 90 2.82 9.36 -4.01
N GLN A 91 2.66 10.46 -4.74
CA GLN A 91 1.52 10.70 -5.63
C GLN A 91 1.50 9.67 -6.76
N TYR A 92 2.64 9.41 -7.39
CA TYR A 92 2.76 8.39 -8.44
C TYR A 92 2.44 6.98 -7.90
N ALA A 93 3.02 6.61 -6.75
CA ALA A 93 2.74 5.33 -6.11
C ALA A 93 1.24 5.16 -5.78
N THR A 94 0.59 6.22 -5.31
CA THR A 94 -0.86 6.23 -5.03
C THR A 94 -1.69 6.10 -6.30
N ALA A 95 -1.32 6.83 -7.37
CA ALA A 95 -1.99 6.76 -8.66
C ALA A 95 -1.89 5.35 -9.27
N VAL A 96 -0.71 4.74 -9.26
CA VAL A 96 -0.49 3.37 -9.75
C VAL A 96 -1.25 2.35 -8.91
N ARG A 97 -1.24 2.49 -7.58
CA ARG A 97 -1.98 1.58 -6.67
C ARG A 97 -3.48 1.60 -6.92
N ARG A 98 -4.04 2.79 -7.18
CA ARG A 98 -5.48 2.99 -7.37
C ARG A 98 -5.93 2.80 -8.82
N GLN A 99 -5.00 2.65 -9.77
CA GLN A 99 -5.30 2.41 -11.19
C GLN A 99 -6.30 1.27 -11.46
N PRO A 100 -6.25 0.11 -10.79
CA PRO A 100 -7.23 -0.97 -11.00
C PRO A 100 -8.61 -0.71 -10.39
N LEU A 101 -8.77 0.30 -9.52
CA LEU A 101 -10.05 0.58 -8.86
C LEU A 101 -11.05 1.24 -9.83
N ALA A 102 -12.35 1.04 -9.58
CA ALA A 102 -13.39 1.74 -10.31
C ALA A 102 -13.26 3.26 -10.12
N LEU A 103 -13.70 4.05 -11.11
CA LEU A 103 -13.63 5.52 -11.04
C LEU A 103 -14.28 6.09 -9.79
N LYS A 104 -15.44 5.54 -9.40
CA LYS A 104 -16.15 5.93 -8.17
C LYS A 104 -15.31 5.66 -6.92
N ASP A 105 -14.69 4.49 -6.84
CA ASP A 105 -13.89 4.08 -5.69
C ASP A 105 -12.61 4.93 -5.58
N ARG A 106 -12.00 5.28 -6.72
CA ARG A 106 -10.87 6.23 -6.75
C ARG A 106 -11.26 7.59 -6.17
N ALA A 107 -12.41 8.12 -6.59
CA ALA A 107 -12.90 9.41 -6.08
C ALA A 107 -13.22 9.32 -4.57
N GLU A 108 -13.78 8.20 -4.13
CA GLU A 108 -14.03 7.96 -2.71
C GLU A 108 -12.73 7.87 -1.90
N CYS A 109 -11.71 7.18 -2.41
CA CYS A 109 -10.37 7.17 -1.80
C CYS A 109 -9.79 8.57 -1.65
N THR A 110 -9.88 9.42 -2.70
CA THR A 110 -9.39 10.80 -2.64
C THR A 110 -10.14 11.64 -1.60
N HIS A 111 -11.45 11.46 -1.48
CA HIS A 111 -12.22 12.11 -0.41
C HIS A 111 -11.77 11.63 0.98
N LEU A 112 -11.59 10.32 1.14
CA LEU A 112 -11.15 9.72 2.41
C LEU A 112 -9.74 10.15 2.80
N ASP A 113 -8.80 10.34 1.86
CA ASP A 113 -7.46 10.87 2.15
C ASP A 113 -7.55 12.16 2.97
N GLY A 114 -8.38 13.12 2.53
CA GLY A 114 -8.56 14.39 3.23
C GLY A 114 -9.18 14.22 4.62
N VAL A 115 -10.17 13.34 4.77
CA VAL A 115 -10.79 13.03 6.07
C VAL A 115 -9.77 12.42 7.03
N LEU A 116 -8.95 11.50 6.54
CA LEU A 116 -7.93 10.81 7.33
C LEU A 116 -6.79 11.76 7.74
N ASP A 117 -6.36 12.65 6.85
CA ASP A 117 -5.30 13.62 7.15
C ASP A 117 -5.73 14.62 8.23
N VAL A 118 -6.93 15.17 8.12
CA VAL A 118 -7.50 16.03 9.17
C VAL A 118 -7.64 15.23 10.48
N GLY A 119 -8.15 14.00 10.40
CA GLY A 119 -8.31 13.12 11.55
C GLY A 119 -6.99 12.80 12.25
N ARG A 120 -5.90 12.57 11.51
CA ARG A 120 -4.55 12.27 12.04
C ARG A 120 -3.98 13.45 12.84
N LEU A 121 -4.20 14.68 12.39
CA LEU A 121 -3.66 15.88 13.02
C LEU A 121 -4.43 16.30 14.28
N GLN A 122 -5.71 15.93 14.39
CA GLN A 122 -6.55 16.30 15.51
C GLN A 122 -6.13 15.55 16.80
N LYS A 123 -5.65 16.31 17.78
CA LYS A 123 -5.41 15.82 19.16
C LYS A 123 -6.67 16.03 20.00
N ASN A 124 -6.92 15.14 20.97
CA ASN A 124 -8.07 15.20 21.89
C ASN A 124 -9.44 15.16 21.19
N ARG A 125 -9.68 14.10 20.40
CA ARG A 125 -10.97 13.86 19.77
C ARG A 125 -12.02 13.47 20.80
N THR A 126 -13.25 13.92 20.58
CA THR A 126 -14.43 13.40 21.26
C THR A 126 -14.71 11.96 20.81
N ALA A 127 -15.46 11.20 21.62
CA ALA A 127 -15.83 9.83 21.28
C ALA A 127 -16.55 9.72 19.91
N GLU A 128 -17.36 10.72 19.55
CA GLU A 128 -18.04 10.75 18.25
C GLU A 128 -17.06 10.93 17.08
N GLU A 129 -16.07 11.80 17.23
CA GLU A 129 -15.02 12.02 16.23
C GLU A 129 -14.13 10.79 16.07
N GLU A 130 -13.83 10.09 17.17
CA GLU A 130 -13.10 8.81 17.13
C GLU A 130 -13.86 7.74 16.34
N VAL A 131 -15.19 7.63 16.57
CA VAL A 131 -16.04 6.70 15.80
C VAL A 131 -16.09 7.08 14.32
N LYS A 132 -16.19 8.37 13.99
CA LYS A 132 -16.17 8.85 12.59
C LYS A 132 -14.85 8.49 11.91
N LEU A 133 -13.72 8.74 12.59
CA LEU A 133 -12.39 8.41 12.08
C LEU A 133 -12.21 6.90 11.89
N TYR A 134 -12.69 6.09 12.82
CA TYR A 134 -12.70 4.63 12.70
C TYR A 134 -13.48 4.18 11.46
N LYS A 135 -14.68 4.70 11.24
CA LYS A 135 -15.50 4.38 10.06
C LYS A 135 -14.79 4.76 8.75
N ALA A 136 -14.15 5.93 8.71
CA ALA A 136 -13.38 6.37 7.56
C ALA A 136 -12.19 5.45 7.27
N ARG A 137 -11.42 5.07 8.30
CA ARG A 137 -10.29 4.13 8.18
C ARG A 137 -10.74 2.76 7.69
N LYS A 138 -11.85 2.26 8.23
CA LYS A 138 -12.43 0.99 7.81
C LYS A 138 -12.80 1.03 6.32
N ARG A 139 -13.53 2.07 5.90
CA ARG A 139 -13.93 2.24 4.49
C ARG A 139 -12.73 2.35 3.55
N PHE A 140 -11.69 3.08 3.96
CA PHE A 140 -10.44 3.21 3.21
C PHE A 140 -9.78 1.84 2.99
N ASN A 141 -9.70 1.03 4.04
CA ASN A 141 -9.15 -0.32 3.97
C ASN A 141 -10.00 -1.28 3.13
N ASP A 142 -11.33 -1.18 3.21
CA ASP A 142 -12.27 -2.01 2.45
C ASP A 142 -12.18 -1.74 0.94
N LEU A 143 -11.99 -0.47 0.56
CA LEU A 143 -11.81 -0.04 -0.83
C LEU A 143 -10.42 -0.34 -1.40
N GLN A 144 -9.49 -0.83 -0.57
CA GLN A 144 -8.09 -0.99 -0.93
C GLN A 144 -7.47 0.29 -1.51
N CYS A 145 -7.87 1.41 -0.93
CA CYS A 145 -7.13 2.65 -1.04
C CYS A 145 -5.72 2.45 -0.45
#